data_AF-A0A510G6B5-F1
#
_entry.id   AF-A0A510G6B5-F1
#
_cell.length_a   1.000
_cell.length_b   1.000
_cell.length_c   1.000
_cell.angle_alpha   90.00
_cell.angle_beta   90.00
_cell.angle_gamma   90.00
#
_symmetry.space_group_name_H-M   'P 1'
#
loop_
_entity.id
_entity.type
_entity.pdbx_description
1 polymer ?
#
loop_
_entity_poly.entity_id
_entity_poly.type
_entity_poly.pdbx_seq_one_letter_code
_entity_poly.pdbx_strand_id
1 'polypeptide(L)'
;MMLVRDASGEILSERDSARSTQAVEQKPTSNTTKVASKLIRRLQKDLSSIDSYIFDNKELLELKRCDLLESQKHLSDLKQEKDVKENFVQTLFPHYLGRIYEQQGSDIINRWEAVKAFNSDVDMKELISKVKSNPSMLGKLPGIGIGTIFGVSSSRRKSIEQVSKLGTQLLKYEENMARLNEIQDGDLIKRAGAKN
;
A
#
# COMPACT_ATOMS: atom_id res chain seq x y z
N MET A 1 69.96 -11.39 38.47
CA MET A 1 70.44 -10.74 37.23
C MET A 1 69.49 -11.13 36.12
N MET A 2 69.21 -10.20 35.20
CA MET A 2 68.00 -10.06 34.39
C MET A 2 67.52 -11.32 33.65
N LEU A 3 66.23 -11.62 33.85
CA LEU A 3 65.42 -12.50 33.02
C LEU A 3 64.95 -11.70 31.81
N VAL A 4 65.23 -12.22 30.60
CA VAL A 4 64.56 -11.77 29.37
C VAL A 4 63.54 -12.84 29.01
N ARG A 5 62.27 -12.43 28.90
CA ARG A 5 61.14 -13.23 28.40
C ARG A 5 60.68 -12.61 27.09
N ASP A 6 60.35 -13.43 26.09
CA ASP A 6 59.63 -12.99 24.90
C ASP A 6 58.18 -13.52 24.89
N ALA A 7 57.39 -13.04 23.93
CA ALA A 7 55.94 -13.28 23.77
C ALA A 7 55.56 -14.71 23.37
N SER A 8 56.51 -15.64 23.44
CA SER A 8 56.33 -17.09 23.28
C SER A 8 56.52 -17.86 24.61
N GLY A 9 56.88 -17.16 25.70
CA GLY A 9 56.51 -17.53 27.07
C GLY A 9 57.08 -18.81 27.70
N GLU A 10 57.88 -19.63 27.00
CA GLU A 10 58.49 -20.84 27.58
C GLU A 10 60.02 -20.77 27.69
N ILE A 11 60.51 -21.23 28.84
CA ILE A 11 61.91 -21.28 29.25
C ILE A 11 62.52 -22.60 28.74
N LEU A 12 63.54 -22.51 27.89
CA LEU A 12 64.38 -23.65 27.52
C LEU A 12 65.05 -24.22 28.77
N SER A 13 64.70 -25.46 29.12
CA SER A 13 65.50 -26.29 30.01
C SER A 13 65.99 -27.50 29.22
N GLU A 14 67.26 -27.45 28.80
CA GLU A 14 68.01 -28.65 28.41
C GLU A 14 68.16 -29.54 29.65
N ARG A 15 67.66 -30.77 29.57
CA ARG A 15 68.15 -31.87 30.38
C ARG A 15 67.96 -33.19 29.64
N ASP A 16 69.06 -33.67 29.09
CA ASP A 16 69.27 -35.06 28.71
C ASP A 16 69.04 -35.99 29.91
N SER A 17 68.16 -36.97 29.73
CA SER A 17 68.28 -38.26 30.42
C SER A 17 67.49 -39.32 29.69
N ALA A 18 68.25 -40.19 29.02
CA ALA A 18 67.79 -41.41 28.39
C ALA A 18 66.89 -42.22 29.33
N ARG A 19 65.64 -42.42 28.93
CA ARG A 19 64.88 -43.61 29.31
C ARG A 19 64.01 -44.02 28.14
N SER A 20 64.50 -45.05 27.45
CA SER A 20 63.78 -45.82 26.45
C SER A 20 62.40 -46.19 26.99
N THR A 21 61.40 -45.43 26.55
CA THR A 21 60.00 -45.82 26.62
C THR A 21 59.64 -45.97 25.17
N GLN A 22 59.38 -47.20 24.75
CA GLN A 22 58.96 -47.52 23.40
C GLN A 22 57.88 -46.53 22.97
N ALA A 23 58.22 -45.65 22.04
CA ALA A 23 57.22 -44.99 21.22
C ALA A 23 56.54 -46.13 20.47
N VAL A 24 55.44 -46.61 21.03
CA VAL A 24 54.48 -47.39 20.26
C VAL A 24 53.95 -46.41 19.25
N GLU A 25 54.61 -46.36 18.09
CA GLU A 25 54.07 -45.80 16.88
C GLU A 25 52.79 -46.61 16.57
N GLN A 26 51.69 -46.22 17.22
CA GLN A 26 50.37 -46.72 16.89
C GLN A 26 50.03 -46.16 15.51
N LYS A 27 50.51 -46.88 14.49
CA LYS A 27 50.01 -46.77 13.14
C LYS A 27 48.49 -46.81 13.24
N PRO A 28 47.75 -45.78 12.78
CA PRO A 28 46.31 -45.75 12.94
C PRO A 28 45.77 -47.03 12.33
N THR A 29 45.17 -47.88 13.16
CA THR A 29 44.61 -49.14 12.67
C THR A 29 43.58 -48.80 11.61
N SER A 30 43.58 -49.55 10.51
CA SER A 30 42.70 -49.38 9.33
C SER A 30 41.24 -49.02 9.68
N ASN A 31 40.75 -49.49 10.83
CA ASN A 31 39.41 -49.23 11.34
C ASN A 31 39.22 -47.79 11.85
N THR A 32 40.19 -47.18 12.53
CA THR A 32 40.10 -45.79 13.04
C THR A 32 40.06 -44.78 11.89
N THR A 33 40.86 -45.00 10.84
CA THR A 33 40.89 -44.17 9.63
C THR A 33 39.59 -44.29 8.82
N LYS A 34 38.98 -45.49 8.79
CA LYS A 34 37.67 -45.74 8.16
C LYS A 34 36.52 -45.08 8.92
N VAL A 35 36.56 -45.09 10.25
CA VAL A 35 35.54 -44.43 11.09
C VAL A 35 35.64 -42.91 10.98
N ALA A 36 36.86 -42.36 11.02
CA ALA A 36 37.10 -40.93 10.84
C ALA A 36 36.67 -40.43 9.45
N SER A 37 37.02 -41.14 8.37
CA SER A 37 36.57 -40.78 7.02
C SER A 37 35.05 -40.87 6.84
N LYS A 38 34.39 -41.86 7.47
CA LYS A 38 32.92 -41.96 7.47
C LYS A 38 32.26 -40.81 8.23
N LEU A 39 32.84 -40.37 9.35
CA LEU A 39 32.38 -39.19 10.10
C LEU A 39 32.54 -37.91 9.27
N ILE A 40 33.71 -37.69 8.67
CA ILE A 40 33.99 -36.53 7.80
C ILE A 40 32.98 -36.47 6.65
N ARG A 41 32.68 -37.60 6.01
CA ARG A 41 31.68 -37.66 4.93
C ARG A 41 30.26 -37.30 5.38
N ARG A 42 29.88 -37.71 6.60
CA ARG A 42 28.59 -37.33 7.18
C ARG A 42 28.54 -35.84 7.49
N LEU A 43 29.58 -35.30 8.12
CA LEU A 43 29.70 -33.87 8.40
C LEU A 43 29.64 -33.03 7.12
N GLN A 44 30.32 -33.45 6.06
CA GLN A 44 30.24 -32.78 4.76
C GLN A 44 28.84 -32.81 4.16
N LYS A 45 28.13 -33.94 4.28
CA LYS A 45 26.73 -34.05 3.84
C LYS A 45 25.82 -33.13 4.65
N ASP A 46 25.96 -33.12 5.97
CA ASP A 46 25.15 -32.29 6.86
C ASP A 46 25.42 -30.81 6.60
N LEU A 47 26.69 -30.40 6.42
CA LEU A 47 27.07 -29.04 6.03
C LEU A 47 26.43 -28.64 4.70
N SER A 48 26.52 -29.48 3.67
CA SER A 48 25.88 -29.19 2.37
C SER A 48 24.35 -29.08 2.46
N SER A 49 23.73 -29.83 3.38
CA SER A 49 22.28 -29.76 3.62
C SER A 49 21.90 -28.46 4.34
N ILE A 50 22.72 -28.02 5.31
CA ILE A 50 22.57 -26.75 6.00
C ILE A 50 22.75 -25.58 5.02
N ASP A 51 23.75 -25.63 4.15
CA ASP A 51 24.01 -24.58 3.16
C ASP A 51 22.84 -24.44 2.17
N SER A 52 22.28 -25.56 1.69
CA SER A 52 21.08 -25.54 0.84
C SER A 52 19.89 -24.92 1.58
N TYR A 53 19.66 -25.28 2.84
CA TYR A 53 18.57 -24.72 3.63
C TYR A 53 18.74 -23.22 3.90
N ILE A 54 19.98 -22.75 4.12
CA ILE A 54 20.28 -21.32 4.25
C ILE A 54 19.98 -20.59 2.94
N PHE A 55 20.36 -21.17 1.81
CA PHE A 55 20.09 -20.62 0.49
C PHE A 55 18.59 -20.48 0.22
N ASP A 56 17.82 -21.55 0.40
CA ASP A 56 16.36 -21.55 0.16
C ASP A 56 15.64 -20.53 1.05
N ASN A 57 16.04 -20.42 2.32
CA ASN A 57 15.47 -19.42 3.22
C ASN A 57 15.82 -17.99 2.83
N LYS A 58 17.02 -17.77 2.29
CA LYS A 58 17.41 -16.46 1.79
C LYS A 58 16.54 -16.06 0.59
N GLU A 59 16.32 -16.97 -0.35
CA GLU A 59 15.40 -16.72 -1.48
C GLU A 59 13.97 -16.45 -1.00
N LEU A 60 13.48 -17.25 -0.06
CA LEU A 60 12.14 -17.05 0.52
C LEU A 60 12.03 -15.68 1.22
N LEU A 61 13.05 -15.27 1.96
CA LEU A 61 13.07 -13.96 2.61
C LEU A 61 13.07 -12.81 1.61
N GLU A 62 13.79 -12.93 0.49
CA GLU A 62 13.77 -11.91 -0.56
C GLU A 62 12.40 -11.83 -1.24
N LEU A 63 11.78 -12.98 -1.57
CA LEU A 63 10.42 -13.02 -2.11
C LEU A 63 9.43 -12.32 -1.17
N LYS A 64 9.46 -12.65 0.12
CA LYS A 64 8.57 -12.02 1.11
C LYS A 64 8.82 -10.52 1.28
N ARG A 65 10.07 -10.06 1.13
CA ARG A 65 10.39 -8.62 1.13
C ARG A 65 9.81 -7.93 -0.10
N CYS A 66 9.90 -8.55 -1.27
CA CYS A 66 9.28 -8.04 -2.49
C CYS A 66 7.76 -7.92 -2.35
N ASP A 67 7.09 -8.99 -1.90
CA ASP A 67 5.64 -8.99 -1.65
C ASP A 67 5.24 -7.87 -0.67
N LEU A 68 6.02 -7.69 0.40
CA LEU A 68 5.74 -6.67 1.41
C LEU A 68 5.88 -5.26 0.83
N LEU A 69 6.95 -4.99 0.06
CA LEU A 69 7.13 -3.70 -0.60
C LEU A 69 6.03 -3.40 -1.61
N GLU A 70 5.60 -4.39 -2.39
CA GLU A 70 4.49 -4.24 -3.34
C GLU A 70 3.19 -3.94 -2.60
N SER A 71 2.90 -4.68 -1.52
CA SER A 71 1.71 -4.43 -0.70
C SER A 71 1.71 -3.03 -0.05
N GLN A 72 2.87 -2.56 0.41
CA GLN A 72 3.02 -1.23 1.00
C GLN A 72 2.80 -0.14 -0.05
N LYS A 73 3.33 -0.32 -1.26
CA LYS A 73 3.11 0.60 -2.38
C LYS A 73 1.62 0.66 -2.72
N HIS A 74 0.98 -0.50 -2.86
CA HIS A 74 -0.45 -0.57 -3.15
C HIS A 74 -1.31 0.15 -2.09
N LEU A 75 -0.97 0.01 -0.80
CA LEU A 75 -1.65 0.75 0.27
C LEU A 75 -1.41 2.27 0.19
N SER A 76 -0.20 2.69 -0.17
CA SER A 76 0.11 4.11 -0.37
C SER A 76 -0.70 4.70 -1.53
N ASP A 77 -0.76 3.98 -2.66
CA ASP A 77 -1.50 4.39 -3.84
C ASP A 77 -3.01 4.48 -3.54
N LEU A 78 -3.57 3.50 -2.82
CA LEU A 78 -4.97 3.53 -2.38
C LEU A 78 -5.26 4.70 -1.44
N LYS A 79 -4.36 5.01 -0.52
CA LYS A 79 -4.52 6.17 0.38
C LYS A 79 -4.52 7.48 -0.39
N GLN A 80 -3.59 7.64 -1.33
CA GLN A 80 -3.55 8.82 -2.19
C GLN A 80 -4.81 8.94 -3.04
N GLU A 81 -5.28 7.83 -3.62
CA GLU A 81 -6.54 7.79 -4.39
C GLU A 81 -7.72 8.26 -3.53
N LYS A 82 -7.83 7.72 -2.30
CA LYS A 82 -8.85 8.10 -1.32
C LYS A 82 -8.82 9.59 -1.02
N ASP A 83 -7.66 10.14 -0.66
CA ASP A 83 -7.51 11.56 -0.31
C ASP A 83 -7.94 12.49 -1.46
N VAL A 84 -7.57 12.17 -2.69
CA VAL A 84 -7.95 12.94 -3.89
C VAL A 84 -9.47 12.91 -4.11
N LYS A 85 -10.10 11.74 -3.93
CA LYS A 85 -11.54 11.56 -4.14
C LYS A 85 -12.36 12.19 -3.02
N GLU A 86 -11.95 12.04 -1.77
CA GLU A 86 -12.58 12.70 -0.62
C GLU A 86 -12.53 14.22 -0.78
N ASN A 87 -11.37 14.78 -1.15
CA ASN A 87 -11.27 16.22 -1.38
C ASN A 87 -12.20 16.69 -2.51
N PHE A 88 -12.37 15.89 -3.57
CA PHE A 88 -13.33 16.24 -4.62
C PHE A 88 -14.76 16.26 -4.08
N VAL A 89 -15.19 15.20 -3.38
CA VAL A 89 -16.55 15.02 -2.86
C VAL A 89 -16.89 16.04 -1.78
N GLN A 90 -15.98 16.29 -0.85
CA GLN A 90 -16.23 17.11 0.34
C GLN A 90 -15.95 18.61 0.14
N THR A 91 -15.05 18.95 -0.79
CA THR A 91 -14.59 20.34 -0.94
C THR A 91 -14.89 20.88 -2.33
N LEU A 92 -14.31 20.27 -3.38
CA LEU A 92 -14.33 20.86 -4.71
C LEU A 92 -15.72 20.86 -5.35
N PHE A 93 -16.46 19.77 -5.19
CA PHE A 93 -17.79 19.62 -5.77
C PHE A 93 -18.84 20.54 -5.11
N PRO A 94 -18.95 20.59 -3.77
CA PRO A 94 -19.81 21.58 -3.10
C PRO A 94 -19.45 23.03 -3.49
N HIS A 95 -18.16 23.36 -3.56
CA HIS A 95 -17.73 24.69 -3.98
C HIS A 95 -18.12 24.98 -5.44
N TYR A 96 -18.02 24.00 -6.33
CA TYR A 96 -18.49 24.13 -7.71
C TYR A 96 -19.99 24.41 -7.78
N LEU A 97 -20.80 23.67 -7.02
CA LEU A 97 -22.25 23.87 -6.95
C LEU A 97 -22.62 25.25 -6.42
N GLY A 98 -21.89 25.76 -5.43
CA GLY A 98 -22.08 27.14 -4.92
C GLY A 98 -21.76 28.25 -5.93
N ARG A 99 -21.13 27.93 -7.08
CA ARG A 99 -20.97 28.88 -8.20
C ARG A 99 -22.16 28.87 -9.16
N ILE A 100 -22.97 27.82 -9.13
CA ILE A 100 -24.12 27.62 -10.01
C ILE A 100 -25.41 28.06 -9.32
N TYR A 101 -25.54 27.73 -8.04
CA TYR A 101 -26.76 27.90 -7.27
C TYR A 101 -26.62 29.02 -6.24
N GLU A 102 -27.75 29.62 -5.88
CA GLU A 102 -27.82 30.58 -4.77
C GLU A 102 -27.66 29.90 -3.40
N GLN A 103 -28.02 28.62 -3.30
CA GLN A 103 -27.89 27.82 -2.09
C GLN A 103 -26.45 27.34 -1.86
N GLN A 104 -26.16 26.92 -0.62
CA GLN A 104 -24.91 26.25 -0.30
C GLN A 104 -24.80 24.92 -1.07
N GLY A 105 -23.60 24.58 -1.55
CA GLY A 105 -23.39 23.36 -2.34
C GLY A 105 -23.81 22.07 -1.62
N SER A 106 -23.69 22.03 -0.29
CA SER A 106 -24.19 20.91 0.53
C SER A 106 -25.70 20.72 0.41
N ASP A 107 -26.48 21.80 0.35
CA ASP A 107 -27.93 21.71 0.21
C ASP A 107 -28.33 21.18 -1.17
N ILE A 108 -27.56 21.56 -2.19
CA ILE A 108 -27.75 21.08 -3.56
C ILE A 108 -27.43 19.58 -3.65
N ILE A 109 -26.39 19.11 -2.95
CA ILE A 109 -26.08 17.68 -2.86
C ILE A 109 -27.23 16.93 -2.18
N ASN A 110 -27.74 17.42 -1.05
CA ASN A 110 -28.88 16.78 -0.38
C ASN A 110 -30.12 16.68 -1.28
N ARG A 111 -30.37 17.70 -2.11
CA ARG A 111 -31.46 17.66 -3.10
C ARG A 111 -31.17 16.69 -4.23
N TRP A 112 -29.93 16.60 -4.68
CA TRP A 112 -29.51 15.59 -5.65
C TRP A 112 -29.74 14.17 -5.11
N GLU A 113 -29.37 13.89 -3.86
CA GLU A 113 -29.66 12.62 -3.19
C GLU A 113 -31.18 12.34 -3.12
N ALA A 114 -31.99 13.34 -2.78
CA ALA A 114 -33.45 13.20 -2.76
C ALA A 114 -34.02 12.93 -4.17
N VAL A 115 -33.49 13.57 -5.21
CA VAL A 115 -33.88 13.33 -6.60
C VAL A 115 -33.50 11.91 -7.01
N LYS A 116 -32.32 11.42 -6.65
CA LYS A 116 -31.92 10.01 -6.87
C LYS A 116 -32.87 9.04 -6.17
N ALA A 117 -33.18 9.29 -4.89
CA ALA A 117 -34.06 8.42 -4.11
C ALA A 117 -35.49 8.36 -4.69
N PHE A 118 -36.00 9.49 -5.22
CA PHE A 118 -37.32 9.53 -5.85
C PHE A 118 -37.36 8.87 -7.23
N ASN A 119 -36.22 8.76 -7.92
CA ASN A 119 -36.09 8.19 -9.26
C ASN A 119 -35.22 6.93 -9.24
N SER A 120 -35.42 6.05 -8.27
CA SER A 120 -34.60 4.84 -8.07
C SER A 120 -34.63 3.85 -9.25
N ASP A 121 -35.64 3.96 -10.10
CA ASP A 121 -35.88 3.15 -11.30
C ASP A 121 -35.23 3.73 -12.57
N VAL A 122 -34.70 4.96 -12.52
CA VAL A 122 -34.12 5.67 -13.66
C VAL A 122 -32.60 5.48 -13.68
N ASP A 123 -32.04 5.23 -14.86
CA ASP A 123 -30.58 5.15 -15.02
C ASP A 123 -29.89 6.48 -14.63
N MET A 124 -28.74 6.39 -13.97
CA MET A 124 -28.01 7.55 -13.46
C MET A 124 -27.68 8.56 -14.57
N LYS A 125 -27.30 8.10 -15.77
CA LYS A 125 -26.96 9.00 -16.88
C LYS A 125 -28.20 9.69 -17.44
N GLU A 126 -29.33 9.00 -17.47
CA GLU A 126 -30.60 9.58 -17.86
C GLU A 126 -31.03 10.65 -16.84
N LEU A 127 -30.94 10.35 -15.55
CA LEU A 127 -31.27 11.29 -14.48
C LEU A 127 -30.38 12.55 -14.52
N ILE A 128 -29.07 12.37 -14.71
CA ILE A 128 -28.12 13.47 -14.90
C ILE A 128 -28.47 14.30 -16.14
N SER A 129 -28.92 13.68 -17.22
CA SER A 129 -29.33 14.38 -18.45
C SER A 129 -30.61 15.21 -18.24
N LYS A 130 -31.55 14.72 -17.42
CA LYS A 130 -32.74 15.47 -16.97
C LYS A 130 -32.32 16.68 -16.13
N VAL A 131 -31.43 16.50 -15.16
CA VAL A 131 -30.87 17.61 -14.36
C VAL A 131 -30.16 18.64 -15.23
N LYS A 132 -29.33 18.20 -16.19
CA LYS A 132 -28.61 19.11 -17.09
C LYS A 132 -29.57 19.96 -17.93
N SER A 133 -30.69 19.37 -18.37
CA SER A 133 -31.73 20.04 -19.15
C SER A 133 -32.59 20.98 -18.30
N ASN A 134 -32.80 20.65 -17.02
CA ASN A 134 -33.53 21.50 -16.07
C ASN A 134 -32.77 21.65 -14.73
N PRO A 135 -31.68 22.42 -14.71
CA PRO A 135 -30.82 22.60 -13.52
C PRO A 135 -31.56 23.19 -12.32
N SER A 136 -32.68 23.89 -12.56
CA SER A 136 -33.49 24.47 -11.49
C SER A 136 -34.14 23.43 -10.56
N MET A 137 -34.22 22.17 -10.99
CA MET A 137 -34.73 21.08 -10.15
C MET A 137 -33.89 20.85 -8.91
N LEU A 138 -32.59 21.16 -8.96
CA LEU A 138 -31.71 21.04 -7.81
C LEU A 138 -31.68 22.30 -6.95
N GLY A 139 -31.99 23.48 -7.50
CA GLY A 139 -31.78 24.73 -6.77
C GLY A 139 -32.17 25.98 -7.53
N LYS A 140 -32.17 27.12 -6.83
CA LYS A 140 -32.39 28.41 -7.46
C LYS A 140 -31.12 28.86 -8.14
N LEU A 141 -31.24 29.25 -9.40
CA LEU A 141 -30.14 29.79 -10.19
C LEU A 141 -30.13 31.31 -10.08
N PRO A 142 -28.95 31.93 -9.93
CA PRO A 142 -28.84 33.37 -9.78
C PRO A 142 -29.37 34.09 -11.03
N GLY A 143 -30.34 34.98 -10.84
CA GLY A 143 -30.84 35.88 -11.90
C GLY A 143 -31.95 35.31 -12.80
N ILE A 144 -32.70 34.29 -12.38
CA ILE A 144 -33.97 33.90 -13.01
C ILE A 144 -35.11 34.71 -12.37
N GLY A 145 -35.36 35.91 -12.92
CA GLY A 145 -36.54 36.72 -12.67
C GLY A 145 -37.18 37.11 -14.00
N ILE A 146 -38.51 37.03 -14.07
CA ILE A 146 -39.29 37.45 -15.25
C ILE A 146 -39.15 38.99 -15.35
N GLY A 147 -38.34 39.51 -16.28
CA GLY A 147 -38.39 40.94 -16.61
C GLY A 147 -37.14 41.66 -17.14
N THR A 148 -35.93 41.10 -17.16
CA THR A 148 -34.72 41.89 -17.51
C THR A 148 -34.14 41.54 -18.89
N ILE A 149 -34.67 42.22 -19.91
CA ILE A 149 -34.28 42.16 -21.33
C ILE A 149 -33.00 42.97 -21.64
N PHE A 150 -32.44 43.72 -20.68
CA PHE A 150 -31.19 44.47 -20.89
C PHE A 150 -30.14 44.13 -19.82
N GLY A 151 -29.05 43.48 -20.26
CA GLY A 151 -27.87 43.21 -19.44
C GLY A 151 -27.82 41.79 -18.87
N VAL A 152 -27.34 40.83 -19.66
CA VAL A 152 -26.86 39.55 -19.10
C VAL A 152 -25.67 39.88 -18.21
N SER A 153 -25.88 39.95 -16.89
CA SER A 153 -24.78 40.19 -15.94
C SER A 153 -23.68 39.16 -16.16
N SER A 154 -22.42 39.57 -16.02
CA SER A 154 -21.26 38.69 -16.21
C SER A 154 -21.35 37.42 -15.34
N SER A 155 -21.96 37.52 -14.16
CA SER A 155 -22.27 36.40 -13.26
C SER A 155 -23.25 35.39 -13.86
N ARG A 156 -24.30 35.84 -14.58
CA ARG A 156 -25.25 34.95 -15.27
C ARG A 156 -24.58 34.18 -16.39
N ARG A 157 -23.73 34.85 -17.19
CA ARG A 157 -22.98 34.20 -18.28
C ARG A 157 -22.03 33.13 -17.73
N LYS A 158 -21.33 33.42 -16.63
CA LYS A 158 -20.49 32.45 -15.91
C LYS A 158 -21.30 31.27 -15.38
N SER A 159 -22.47 31.51 -14.79
CA SER A 159 -23.32 30.43 -14.25
C SER A 159 -23.82 29.50 -15.36
N ILE A 160 -24.24 30.04 -16.51
CA ILE A 160 -24.65 29.25 -17.68
C ILE A 160 -23.49 28.38 -18.21
N GLU A 161 -22.28 28.94 -18.28
CA GLU A 161 -21.09 28.17 -18.68
C GLU A 161 -20.80 27.03 -17.69
N GLN A 162 -20.91 27.29 -16.39
CA GLN A 162 -20.71 26.25 -15.38
C GLN A 162 -21.81 25.18 -15.43
N VAL A 163 -23.06 25.55 -15.67
CA VAL A 163 -24.19 24.60 -15.84
C VAL A 163 -23.96 23.64 -17.01
N SER A 164 -23.29 24.08 -18.09
CA SER A 164 -22.98 23.20 -19.22
C SER A 164 -22.14 21.97 -18.82
N LYS A 165 -21.30 22.12 -17.78
CA LYS A 165 -20.44 21.09 -17.20
C LYS A 165 -21.08 20.34 -16.02
N LEU A 166 -22.29 20.72 -15.60
CA LEU A 166 -22.95 20.17 -14.41
C LEU A 166 -23.12 18.65 -14.51
N GLY A 167 -23.55 18.15 -15.67
CA GLY A 167 -23.73 16.72 -15.86
C GLY A 167 -22.42 15.92 -15.72
N THR A 168 -21.31 16.45 -16.25
CA THR A 168 -20.00 15.82 -16.09
C THR A 168 -19.52 15.83 -14.65
N GLN A 169 -19.76 16.92 -13.91
CA GLN A 169 -19.37 17.02 -12.51
C GLN A 169 -20.22 16.13 -11.61
N LEU A 170 -21.54 15.99 -11.89
CA LEU A 170 -22.43 15.06 -11.19
C LEU A 170 -22.00 13.61 -11.42
N LEU A 171 -21.69 13.23 -12.66
CA LEU A 171 -21.21 11.88 -12.94
C LEU A 171 -19.89 11.59 -12.20
N LYS A 172 -18.94 12.53 -12.24
CA LYS A 172 -17.67 12.43 -11.51
C LYS A 172 -17.88 12.33 -9.99
N TYR A 173 -18.89 13.01 -9.45
CA TYR A 173 -19.26 12.90 -8.04
C TYR A 173 -19.73 11.48 -7.69
N GLU A 174 -20.64 10.91 -8.48
CA GLU A 174 -21.14 9.54 -8.28
C GLU A 174 -20.01 8.50 -8.41
N GLU A 175 -19.15 8.63 -9.42
CA GLU A 175 -17.99 7.75 -9.61
C GLU A 175 -17.02 7.81 -8.43
N ASN A 176 -16.77 9.00 -7.88
CA ASN A 176 -15.91 9.16 -6.72
C ASN A 176 -16.56 8.62 -5.45
N MET A 177 -17.87 8.83 -5.24
CA MET A 177 -18.62 8.26 -4.12
C MET A 177 -18.62 6.73 -4.16
N ALA A 178 -18.92 6.13 -5.32
CA ALA A 178 -18.89 4.68 -5.49
C ALA A 178 -17.50 4.11 -5.19
N ARG A 179 -16.45 4.74 -5.73
CA ARG A 179 -15.07 4.31 -5.50
C ARG A 179 -14.61 4.47 -4.05
N LEU A 180 -15.05 5.51 -3.35
CA LEU A 180 -14.78 5.67 -1.92
C LEU A 180 -15.44 4.57 -1.09
N ASN A 181 -16.68 4.19 -1.42
CA ASN A 181 -17.37 3.08 -0.77
C ASN A 181 -16.64 1.75 -1.02
N GLU A 182 -16.19 1.48 -2.25
CA GLU A 182 -15.38 0.29 -2.56
C GLU A 182 -14.09 0.20 -1.73
N ILE A 183 -13.38 1.32 -1.58
CA ILE A 183 -12.14 1.39 -0.78
C ILE A 183 -12.47 1.11 0.69
N GLN A 184 -13.55 1.66 1.21
CA GLN A 184 -13.99 1.47 2.58
C GLN A 184 -14.41 0.01 2.87
N ASP A 185 -15.15 -0.62 1.95
CA ASP A 185 -15.58 -2.01 2.07
C ASP A 185 -14.40 -3.00 1.92
N GLY A 186 -13.46 -2.70 1.02
CA GLY A 186 -12.22 -3.47 0.87
C GLY A 186 -11.36 -3.48 2.13
N ASP A 187 -11.30 -2.36 2.85
CA ASP A 187 -10.61 -2.26 4.15
C ASP A 187 -11.30 -3.11 5.24
N LEU A 188 -12.64 -3.19 5.23
CA LEU A 188 -13.40 -4.00 6.18
C LEU A 188 -13.20 -5.51 5.94
N ILE A 189 -13.19 -5.94 4.68
CA ILE A 189 -12.97 -7.36 4.31
C ILE A 189 -11.54 -7.81 4.70
N LYS A 190 -10.52 -6.98 4.45
CA LYS A 190 -9.14 -7.27 4.88
C LYS A 190 -9.00 -7.37 6.41
N ARG A 191 -9.71 -6.52 7.18
CA ARG A 191 -9.71 -6.59 8.65
C ARG A 191 -10.44 -7.81 9.21
N ALA A 192 -11.48 -8.29 8.53
CA ALA A 192 -12.20 -9.50 8.93
C ALA A 192 -11.39 -10.77 8.62
N GLY A 193 -10.66 -10.80 7.50
CA GLY A 193 -9.82 -11.95 7.11
C GLY A 193 -8.52 -12.11 7.91
N ALA A 194 -7.99 -11.04 8.51
CA ALA A 194 -6.77 -11.08 9.33
C ALA A 194 -6.99 -11.54 10.80
N LYS A 195 -8.24 -11.87 11.18
CA LYS A 195 -8.61 -12.30 12.55
C LYS A 195 -8.84 -13.82 12.70
N ASN A 196 -8.59 -14.60 11.66
CA ASN A 196 -8.69 -16.07 11.71
C ASN A 196 -7.32 -16.72 11.58
#